data_AF-A0A4Q5QCY7-F1
#
_entry.id   AF-A0A4Q5QCY7-F1
#
_cell.length_a   1.000
_cell.length_b   1.000
_cell.length_c   1.000
_cell.angle_alpha   90.00
_cell.angle_beta   90.00
_cell.angle_gamma   90.00
#
_symmetry.space_group_name_H-M   'P 1'
#
loop_
_entity.id
_entity.type
_entity.pdbx_description
1 polymer ?
#
loop_
_entity_poly.entity_id
_entity_poly.type
_entity_poly.pdbx_seq_one_letter_code
_entity_poly.pdbx_strand_id
1 'polypeptide(L)'
;RKTMRAWLERRRGTLNDFVFPSRNDYMAHMSTRQYARLVHEWVVGIGLPAQDYGTHSLRRTKASIIYKATGNLRAVQILLGHAKIDSTVRYLGVDVEDALELAERTEV
;
A
#
# COMPACT_ATOMS: atom_id res chain seq x y z
N ARG A 1 -0.93 -7.50 15.06
CA ARG A 1 0.25 -7.56 15.96
C ARG A 1 0.74 -9.00 16.20
N LYS A 2 -0.15 -9.97 16.48
CA LYS A 2 0.21 -11.39 16.70
C LYS A 2 1.06 -12.01 15.57
N THR A 3 0.69 -11.75 14.31
CA THR A 3 1.39 -12.29 13.13
C THR A 3 2.84 -11.80 13.01
N MET A 4 3.07 -10.49 13.18
CA MET A 4 4.42 -9.93 13.12
C MET A 4 5.31 -10.46 14.24
N ARG A 5 4.78 -10.60 15.45
CA ARG A 5 5.52 -11.19 16.58
C ARG A 5 5.92 -12.64 16.29
N ALA A 6 4.96 -13.47 15.86
CA ALA A 6 5.24 -14.85 15.49
C ALA A 6 6.26 -14.97 14.35
N TRP A 7 6.22 -14.07 13.37
CA TRP A 7 7.22 -14.00 12.31
C TRP A 7 8.61 -13.67 12.85
N LEU A 8 8.75 -12.64 13.67
CA LEU A 8 10.04 -12.23 14.23
C LEU A 8 10.64 -13.31 15.14
N GLU A 9 9.81 -13.99 15.95
CA GLU A 9 10.21 -15.14 16.76
C GLU A 9 10.74 -16.29 15.89
N ARG A 10 10.07 -16.59 14.78
CA ARG A 10 10.50 -17.63 13.83
C ARG A 10 11.74 -17.23 13.04
N ARG A 11 11.83 -15.97 12.62
CA ARG A 11 12.93 -15.40 11.85
C ARG A 11 14.22 -15.32 12.68
N ARG A 12 14.11 -15.15 14.00
CA ARG A 12 15.23 -14.97 14.96
C ARG A 12 16.08 -13.74 14.61
N GLY A 13 17.21 -13.53 15.28
CA GLY A 13 18.15 -12.44 15.00
C GLY A 13 17.90 -11.18 15.83
N THR A 14 18.54 -10.08 15.43
CA THR A 14 18.63 -8.85 16.21
C THR A 14 17.80 -7.71 15.60
N LEU A 15 17.67 -6.60 16.33
CA LEU A 15 17.01 -5.39 15.86
C LEU A 15 17.73 -4.73 14.67
N ASN A 16 19.00 -5.05 14.43
CA ASN A 16 19.77 -4.52 13.33
C ASN A 16 19.55 -5.29 12.02
N ASP A 17 18.89 -6.44 12.08
CA ASP A 17 18.71 -7.26 10.91
C ASP A 17 17.43 -6.89 10.14
N PHE A 18 17.40 -7.20 8.84
CA PHE A 18 16.20 -6.97 8.04
C PHE A 18 15.01 -7.80 8.51
N VAL A 19 13.88 -7.13 8.76
CA VAL A 19 12.59 -7.75 9.14
C VAL A 19 12.18 -8.83 8.13
N PHE A 20 12.38 -8.57 6.85
CA PHE A 20 12.18 -9.53 5.77
C PHE A 20 13.49 -9.70 4.99
N PRO A 21 14.31 -10.71 5.33
CA PRO A 21 15.57 -10.98 4.64
C PRO A 21 15.33 -11.57 3.24
N SER A 22 16.34 -11.48 2.38
CA SER A 22 16.35 -12.17 1.10
C SER A 22 16.39 -13.68 1.28
N ARG A 23 15.89 -14.42 0.29
CA ARG A 23 15.91 -15.89 0.26
C ARG A 23 17.28 -16.48 -0.06
N ASN A 24 18.13 -15.70 -0.74
CA ASN A 24 19.44 -16.15 -1.23
C ASN A 24 20.59 -15.63 -0.36
N ASP A 25 20.42 -14.44 0.22
CA ASP A 25 21.40 -13.82 1.12
C ASP A 25 20.67 -13.29 2.35
N TYR A 26 20.87 -13.95 3.50
CA TYR A 26 20.19 -13.60 4.75
C TYR A 26 20.68 -12.27 5.36
N MET A 27 21.81 -11.73 4.88
CA MET A 27 22.33 -10.43 5.28
C MET A 27 21.75 -9.29 4.43
N ALA A 28 21.06 -9.62 3.34
CA ALA A 28 20.39 -8.64 2.48
C ALA A 28 18.89 -8.57 2.74
N HIS A 29 18.28 -7.44 2.37
CA HIS A 29 16.82 -7.30 2.40
C HIS A 29 16.15 -8.04 1.24
N MET A 30 14.88 -8.39 1.40
CA MET A 30 14.05 -8.91 0.31
C MET A 30 14.12 -7.98 -0.92
N SER A 31 14.37 -8.57 -2.08
CA SER A 31 14.41 -7.83 -3.34
C SER A 31 13.00 -7.41 -3.79
N THR A 32 12.93 -6.33 -4.57
CA THR A 32 11.67 -5.88 -5.20
C THR A 32 11.05 -6.96 -6.09
N ARG A 33 11.88 -7.76 -6.78
CA ARG A 33 11.43 -8.90 -7.59
C ARG A 33 10.76 -9.98 -6.73
N GLN A 34 11.34 -10.33 -5.59
CA GLN A 34 10.73 -11.32 -4.69
C GLN A 34 9.42 -10.79 -4.10
N TYR A 35 9.35 -9.49 -3.76
CA TYR A 35 8.10 -8.89 -3.31
C TYR A 35 7.01 -8.93 -4.41
N ALA A 36 7.35 -8.54 -5.64
CA ALA A 36 6.44 -8.63 -6.77
C ALA A 36 5.96 -10.07 -7.02
N ARG A 37 6.84 -11.06 -6.87
CA ARG A 37 6.50 -12.48 -6.99
C ARG A 37 5.49 -12.94 -5.94
N LEU A 38 5.66 -12.53 -4.68
CA LEU A 38 4.71 -12.84 -3.61
C LEU A 38 3.33 -12.23 -3.89
N VAL A 39 3.28 -10.96 -4.32
CA VAL A 39 2.02 -10.31 -4.68
C VAL A 39 1.35 -11.04 -5.85
N HIS A 40 2.12 -11.40 -6.88
CA HIS A 40 1.62 -12.18 -8.01
C HIS A 40 1.03 -13.52 -7.56
N GLU A 41 1.76 -14.29 -6.74
CA GLU A 41 1.30 -15.58 -6.18
C GLU A 41 -0.02 -15.40 -5.41
N TRP A 42 -0.16 -14.35 -4.59
CA TRP A 42 -1.39 -14.07 -3.85
C TRP A 42 -2.57 -13.69 -4.76
N VAL A 43 -2.33 -12.85 -5.76
CA VAL A 43 -3.36 -12.39 -6.71
C VAL A 43 -3.90 -13.57 -7.54
N VAL A 44 -2.99 -14.41 -8.07
CA VAL A 44 -3.37 -15.65 -8.76
C VAL A 44 -4.12 -16.59 -7.81
N GLY A 45 -3.65 -16.73 -6.57
CA GLY A 45 -4.26 -17.61 -5.57
C GLY A 45 -5.70 -17.25 -5.20
N ILE A 46 -6.11 -16.00 -5.39
CA ILE A 46 -7.51 -15.55 -5.21
C ILE A 46 -8.30 -15.45 -6.52
N GLY A 47 -7.73 -15.91 -7.65
CA GLY A 47 -8.41 -15.97 -8.95
C GLY A 47 -8.47 -14.64 -9.71
N LEU A 48 -7.62 -13.66 -9.37
CA LEU A 48 -7.58 -12.37 -10.07
C LEU A 48 -6.53 -12.36 -11.19
N PRO A 49 -6.75 -11.57 -12.26
CA PRO A 49 -5.82 -11.44 -13.39
C PRO A 49 -4.53 -10.73 -12.97
N ALA A 50 -3.44 -11.49 -12.80
CA ALA A 50 -2.22 -10.97 -12.19
C ALA A 50 -1.49 -9.89 -12.99
N GLN A 51 -1.80 -9.71 -14.27
CA GLN A 51 -1.30 -8.61 -15.09
C GLN A 51 -1.81 -7.23 -14.63
N ASP A 52 -2.96 -7.19 -13.96
CA ASP A 52 -3.60 -5.95 -13.53
C ASP A 52 -3.17 -5.51 -12.12
N TYR A 53 -2.42 -6.37 -11.41
CA TYR A 53 -2.03 -6.15 -10.03
C TYR A 53 -0.53 -6.24 -9.82
N GLY A 54 0.01 -5.27 -9.09
CA GLY A 54 1.39 -5.26 -8.65
C GLY A 54 1.55 -4.66 -7.27
N THR A 55 2.80 -4.49 -6.87
CA THR A 55 3.17 -3.93 -5.55
C THR A 55 2.59 -2.54 -5.32
N HIS A 56 2.39 -1.74 -6.39
CA HIS A 56 1.76 -0.44 -6.32
C HIS A 56 0.23 -0.47 -6.29
N SER A 57 -0.42 -1.53 -6.79
CA SER A 57 -1.88 -1.63 -6.83
C SER A 57 -2.45 -1.60 -5.41
N LEU A 58 -1.87 -2.37 -4.49
CA LEU A 58 -2.26 -2.39 -3.08
C LEU A 58 -2.10 -1.01 -2.40
N ARG A 59 -1.00 -0.31 -2.69
CA ARG A 59 -0.76 1.06 -2.18
C ARG A 59 -1.84 2.02 -2.66
N ARG A 60 -2.18 1.96 -3.96
CA ARG A 60 -3.21 2.81 -4.57
C ARG A 60 -4.60 2.52 -3.98
N THR A 61 -4.96 1.24 -3.85
CA THR A 61 -6.25 0.83 -3.29
C THR A 61 -6.42 1.32 -1.86
N LYS A 62 -5.42 1.15 -0.99
CA LYS A 62 -5.53 1.62 0.40
C LYS A 62 -5.72 3.14 0.49
N ALA A 63 -4.97 3.90 -0.31
CA ALA A 63 -5.08 5.35 -0.35
C ALA A 63 -6.46 5.80 -0.88
N SER A 64 -6.95 5.18 -1.95
CA SER A 64 -8.28 5.46 -2.50
C SER A 64 -9.40 5.18 -1.49
N ILE A 65 -9.34 4.06 -0.77
CA ILE A 65 -10.33 3.73 0.28
C ILE A 65 -10.33 4.79 1.40
N ILE A 66 -9.15 5.23 1.85
CA ILE A 66 -9.05 6.27 2.89
C ILE A 66 -9.62 7.59 2.38
N TYR A 67 -9.31 7.96 1.13
CA TYR A 67 -9.84 9.17 0.53
C TYR A 67 -11.37 9.14 0.46
N LYS A 68 -11.96 8.09 -0.12
CA LYS A 68 -13.42 7.91 -0.22
C LYS A 68 -14.12 7.96 1.15
N ALA A 69 -13.48 7.40 2.19
CA ALA A 69 -14.05 7.38 3.52
C ALA A 69 -13.99 8.74 4.24
N THR A 70 -13.02 9.59 3.91
CA THR A 70 -12.69 10.77 4.73
C THR A 70 -12.75 12.11 3.99
N GLY A 71 -12.70 12.12 2.66
CA GLY A 71 -12.47 13.31 1.84
C GLY A 71 -11.12 14.00 2.07
N ASN A 72 -10.27 13.50 2.97
CA ASN A 72 -9.10 14.24 3.45
C ASN A 72 -7.86 13.96 2.59
N LEU A 73 -7.74 14.73 1.51
CA LEU A 73 -6.63 14.59 0.56
C LEU A 73 -5.26 14.86 1.21
N ARG A 74 -5.18 15.80 2.17
CA ARG A 74 -3.93 16.11 2.87
C ARG A 74 -3.45 14.96 3.75
N ALA A 75 -4.36 14.28 4.44
CA ALA A 75 -4.04 13.10 5.22
C ALA A 75 -3.52 11.97 4.32
N VAL A 76 -4.16 11.75 3.16
CA VAL A 76 -3.70 10.74 2.20
C VAL A 76 -2.34 11.09 1.60
N GLN A 77 -2.07 12.36 1.31
CA GLN A 77 -0.75 12.81 0.86
C GLN A 77 0.35 12.44 1.86
N ILE A 78 0.13 12.72 3.16
CA ILE A 78 1.08 12.42 4.23
C ILE A 78 1.31 10.90 4.31
N LEU A 79 0.25 10.11 4.28
CA LEU A 79 0.33 8.65 4.32
C LEU A 79 1.06 8.05 3.10
N LEU A 80 0.93 8.68 1.93
CA LEU A 80 1.65 8.31 0.73
C LEU A 80 3.07 8.91 0.68
N GLY A 81 3.46 9.79 1.59
CA GLY A 81 4.76 10.47 1.57
C GLY A 81 5.00 11.29 0.30
N HIS A 82 3.94 11.80 -0.33
CA HIS A 82 4.08 12.64 -1.52
C HIS A 82 4.49 14.07 -1.14
N ALA A 83 5.56 14.58 -1.73
CA ALA A 83 6.04 15.94 -1.47
C ALA A 83 5.00 17.00 -1.87
N LYS A 84 4.32 16.80 -3.00
CA LYS A 84 3.32 17.73 -3.55
C LYS A 84 1.92 17.15 -3.47
N ILE A 85 0.93 18.00 -3.17
CA ILE A 85 -0.49 17.60 -3.15
C ILE A 85 -0.95 17.18 -4.55
N ASP A 86 -0.48 17.84 -5.60
CA ASP A 86 -0.79 17.54 -7.01
C ASP A 86 -0.43 16.10 -7.40
N SER A 87 0.66 15.56 -6.85
CA SER A 87 1.03 14.16 -7.05
C SER A 87 -0.02 13.21 -6.49
N THR A 88 -0.68 13.58 -5.39
CA THR A 88 -1.76 12.81 -4.76
C THR A 88 -3.06 12.94 -5.55
N VAL A 89 -3.40 14.15 -6.01
CA VAL A 89 -4.55 14.39 -6.92
C VAL A 89 -4.45 13.49 -8.14
N ARG A 90 -3.32 13.55 -8.86
CA ARG A 90 -3.09 12.73 -10.06
C ARG A 90 -3.05 11.23 -9.77
N TYR A 91 -2.48 10.82 -8.64
CA TYR A 91 -2.36 9.41 -8.27
C TYR A 91 -3.71 8.76 -7.93
N LEU A 92 -4.59 9.51 -7.27
CA LEU A 92 -5.94 9.06 -6.94
C LEU A 92 -6.93 9.25 -8.09
N GLY A 93 -6.66 10.22 -8.98
CA GLY A 93 -7.58 10.59 -10.04
C GLY A 93 -8.76 11.40 -9.52
N VAL A 94 -8.52 12.29 -8.57
CA VAL A 94 -9.58 13.14 -7.98
C VAL A 94 -10.11 14.09 -9.04
N ASP A 95 -11.44 14.15 -9.20
CA ASP A 95 -12.14 14.97 -10.18
C ASP A 95 -13.17 15.92 -9.54
N VAL A 96 -13.98 16.58 -10.39
CA VAL A 96 -14.98 17.57 -9.96
C VAL A 96 -16.16 16.88 -9.28
N GLU A 97 -16.52 15.68 -9.75
CA GLU A 97 -17.56 14.84 -9.18
C GLU A 97 -17.27 14.47 -7.72
N ASP A 98 -16.01 14.17 -7.38
CA ASP A 98 -15.59 13.95 -5.98
C ASP A 98 -15.86 15.17 -5.08
N ALA A 99 -15.71 16.39 -5.61
CA ALA A 99 -15.97 17.61 -4.86
C ALA A 99 -17.48 17.85 -4.66
N LEU A 100 -18.30 17.52 -5.66
CA LEU A 100 -19.77 17.60 -5.58
C LEU A 100 -20.33 16.61 -4.56
N GLU A 101 -19.87 15.35 -4.58
CA GLU A 101 -20.30 14.33 -3.61
C GLU A 101 -19.99 14.75 -2.16
N LEU A 102 -18.81 15.36 -1.92
CA LEU A 102 -18.46 15.88 -0.61
C LEU A 102 -19.34 17.05 -0.16
N ALA A 103 -19.72 17.94 -1.09
CA ALA A 103 -20.61 19.06 -0.81
C ALA A 103 -22.02 18.59 -0.44
N GLU A 104 -22.60 17.67 -1.22
CA GLU A 104 -23.94 17.10 -0.97
C GLU A 104 -24.00 16.41 0.41
N ARG A 105 -22.94 15.69 0.79
CA ARG A 105 -22.87 15.02 2.10
C ARG A 105 -22.70 15.97 3.29
N THR A 106 -22.39 17.24 3.04
CA THR A 106 -22.11 18.25 4.07
C THR A 106 -23.22 19.30 4.18
N GLU A 107 -24.38 19.08 3.55
CA GLU A 107 -25.56 19.93 3.78
C GLU A 107 -25.93 19.93 5.27
N VAL A 108 -25.90 21.13 5.87
CA VAL A 108 -26.29 21.43 7.27
C VAL A 108 -27.73 21.90 7.31
#